data_AF-A0A2R6AGR8-F1
#
_entry.id   AF-A0A2R6AGR8-F1
#
_cell.length_a   1.000
_cell.length_b   1.000
_cell.length_c   1.000
_cell.angle_alpha   90.00
_cell.angle_beta   90.00
_cell.angle_gamma   90.00
#
_symmetry.space_group_name_H-M   'P 1'
#
loop_
_entity.id
_entity.type
_entity.pdbx_description
1 polymer ?
#
loop_
_entity_poly.entity_id
_entity_poly.type
_entity_poly.pdbx_seq_one_letter_code
_entity_poly.pdbx_strand_id
1 'polypeptide(L)'
;MLSFGSDESGVWWTFKLGSNILLKRFYFNRWEESFRVEYSSEGEFSVEIRPLISFRNHHDVIKAGAVPYSMRSMDLERVAIKCEPWPISLVMKLAGGGYKHESYWYYGFLYEEEAARGGNPVEDLYSPGAFTAKGRQVVFEAWVEPARRVKQTLKETPLSTYLAFNPNPLIVAGYYWFWDWCRDTMIVLPTLYSSTGDIQLVDAILERYFNSMRDGFLPTGFDEAGKPFYNSVDTSLWAAYAVYAICGQTSSTSLALKYKGKLEEVFESYKNGSMLGVKLVDGLVYHEAKGATWMDAYYEGVHYTPRNGFAVEVNALWLLLLKLLKSTTATTPELEQLQEEISEFKSSFNEHFPSAFGLYDTLRADLQPLDPHEIRPNMLFALSLHNDLVDGKTAIRVLESTRRELLTPYGLRTLNPSHPSYKPRYEGDRASRDAAYHNGTVWPWLLGAYVDGCLNYDKPSVESTRYVIAPLFTLAHSKNYIINEVFDGEPPHTPRGCVAQAWSTAELLRISEKLSHINTPQSH
;
A
#
# COMPACT_ATOMS: atom_id res chain seq x y z
N MET A 1 -32.01 -0.48 15.70
CA MET A 1 -31.60 -0.24 14.31
C MET A 1 -32.49 -1.09 13.40
N LEU A 2 -32.98 -0.55 12.28
CA LEU A 2 -33.85 -1.25 11.33
C LEU A 2 -33.07 -1.65 10.07
N SER A 3 -32.31 -0.71 9.49
CA SER A 3 -31.44 -0.96 8.33
C SER A 3 -30.22 -0.07 8.36
N PHE A 4 -29.24 -0.40 7.53
CA PHE A 4 -28.11 0.46 7.18
C PHE A 4 -27.86 0.40 5.67
N GLY A 5 -27.18 1.40 5.13
CA GLY A 5 -26.77 1.44 3.73
C GLY A 5 -25.66 2.46 3.49
N SER A 6 -25.12 2.46 2.26
CA SER A 6 -24.05 3.36 1.84
C SER A 6 -24.14 3.65 0.35
N ASP A 7 -23.67 4.83 -0.05
CA ASP A 7 -23.44 5.25 -1.43
C ASP A 7 -22.16 6.11 -1.50
N GLU A 8 -21.84 6.66 -2.68
CA GLU A 8 -20.66 7.50 -2.88
C GLU A 8 -20.63 8.77 -2.03
N SER A 9 -21.79 9.24 -1.57
CA SER A 9 -21.91 10.47 -0.79
C SER A 9 -21.91 10.24 0.72
N GLY A 10 -22.10 9.00 1.19
CA GLY A 10 -22.24 8.75 2.61
C GLY A 10 -22.75 7.38 3.04
N VAL A 11 -22.95 7.26 4.35
CA VAL A 11 -23.49 6.06 5.01
C VAL A 11 -24.69 6.44 5.86
N TRP A 12 -25.70 5.58 5.94
CA TRP A 12 -26.90 5.87 6.71
C TRP A 12 -27.42 4.67 7.48
N TRP A 13 -28.21 4.99 8.51
CA TRP A 13 -28.92 4.04 9.35
C TRP A 13 -30.35 4.51 9.53
N THR A 14 -31.27 3.55 9.62
CA THR A 14 -32.64 3.81 10.04
C THR A 14 -32.88 3.22 11.42
N PHE A 15 -33.60 3.96 12.26
CA PHE A 15 -33.95 3.55 13.62
C PHE A 15 -35.45 3.71 13.82
N LYS A 16 -36.04 2.79 14.57
CA LYS A 16 -37.40 2.96 15.08
C LYS A 16 -37.33 3.78 16.36
N LEU A 17 -37.98 4.95 16.38
CA LEU A 17 -38.08 5.84 17.53
C LEU A 17 -39.57 6.02 17.88
N GLY A 18 -40.08 5.23 18.82
CA GLY A 18 -41.52 5.16 19.09
C GLY A 18 -42.29 4.68 17.86
N SER A 19 -43.23 5.49 17.38
CA SER A 19 -43.97 5.27 16.13
C SER A 19 -43.27 5.78 14.87
N ASN A 20 -42.20 6.57 15.01
CA ASN A 20 -41.52 7.21 13.89
C ASN A 20 -40.29 6.41 13.43
N ILE A 21 -39.87 6.65 12.20
CA ILE A 21 -38.59 6.18 11.66
C ILE A 21 -37.63 7.38 11.61
N LEU A 22 -36.49 7.23 12.27
CA LEU A 22 -35.38 8.20 12.23
C LEU A 22 -34.32 7.71 11.24
N LEU A 23 -34.03 8.51 10.23
CA LEU A 23 -32.88 8.36 9.35
C LEU A 23 -31.71 9.15 9.93
N LYS A 24 -30.57 8.50 10.12
CA LYS A 24 -29.28 9.13 10.45
C LYS A 24 -28.34 8.92 9.27
N ARG A 25 -27.83 9.98 8.65
CA ARG A 25 -26.92 9.90 7.51
C ARG A 25 -25.65 10.70 7.76
N PHE A 26 -24.51 10.12 7.45
CA PHE A 26 -23.21 10.77 7.46
C PHE A 26 -22.82 11.09 6.03
N TYR A 27 -22.31 12.29 5.81
CA TYR A 27 -21.72 12.72 4.57
C TYR A 27 -20.27 13.09 4.84
N PHE A 28 -19.36 12.50 4.07
CA PHE A 28 -17.95 12.80 4.13
C PHE A 28 -17.60 13.70 2.96
N ASN A 29 -16.99 14.85 3.23
CA ASN A 29 -16.58 15.73 2.16
C ASN A 29 -15.26 15.21 1.58
N ARG A 30 -15.28 14.86 0.30
CA ARG A 30 -14.09 14.35 -0.41
C ARG A 30 -13.00 15.41 -0.59
N TRP A 31 -13.37 16.68 -0.56
CA TRP A 31 -12.53 17.80 -0.99
C TRP A 31 -12.08 18.70 0.14
N GLU A 32 -12.65 18.53 1.33
CA GLU A 32 -12.34 19.33 2.52
C GLU A 32 -12.42 18.44 3.75
N GLU A 33 -11.55 18.66 4.73
CA GLU A 33 -11.52 17.92 6.01
C GLU A 33 -12.75 18.27 6.89
N SER A 34 -13.92 17.81 6.44
CA SER A 34 -15.22 18.08 7.03
C SER A 34 -16.17 16.90 6.84
N PHE A 35 -17.11 16.76 7.76
CA PHE A 35 -18.23 15.84 7.63
C PHE A 35 -19.51 16.45 8.19
N ARG A 36 -20.63 15.92 7.72
CA ARG A 36 -21.97 16.31 8.16
C ARG A 36 -22.73 15.07 8.61
N VAL A 37 -23.50 15.19 9.68
CA VAL A 37 -24.48 14.20 10.12
C VAL A 37 -25.86 14.83 10.06
N GLU A 38 -26.74 14.21 9.29
CA GLU A 38 -28.14 14.59 9.18
C GLU A 38 -29.02 13.57 9.89
N TYR A 39 -29.95 14.08 10.71
CA TYR A 39 -31.00 13.31 11.33
C TYR A 39 -32.33 13.78 10.77
N SER A 40 -33.19 12.87 10.30
CA SER A 40 -34.52 13.22 9.80
C SER A 40 -35.57 12.18 10.18
N SER A 41 -36.81 12.63 10.41
CA SER A 41 -37.93 11.77 10.78
C SER A 41 -39.25 12.40 10.33
N GLU A 42 -40.26 11.56 10.07
CA GLU A 42 -41.61 12.01 9.73
C GLU A 42 -42.27 12.80 10.86
N GLY A 43 -41.97 12.49 12.12
CA GLY A 43 -42.42 13.23 13.30
C GLY A 43 -41.31 14.03 13.96
N GLU A 44 -41.69 14.98 14.82
CA GLU A 44 -40.72 15.72 15.64
C GLU A 44 -39.95 14.78 16.57
N PHE A 45 -38.66 15.07 16.75
CA PHE A 45 -37.80 14.44 17.73
C PHE A 45 -36.94 15.48 18.43
N SER A 46 -36.44 15.12 19.61
CA SER A 46 -35.36 15.84 20.28
C SER A 46 -34.09 15.00 20.18
N VAL A 47 -32.95 15.65 19.94
CA VAL A 47 -31.65 14.98 19.87
C VAL A 47 -30.65 15.69 20.78
N GLU A 48 -29.84 14.90 21.48
CA GLU A 48 -28.62 15.35 22.14
C GLU A 48 -27.43 14.68 21.44
N ILE A 49 -26.47 15.49 20.99
CA ILE A 49 -25.22 15.04 20.36
C ILE A 49 -24.08 15.44 21.27
N ARG A 50 -23.39 14.45 21.85
CA ARG A 50 -22.22 14.65 22.69
C ARG A 50 -20.98 14.08 21.99
N PRO A 51 -20.13 14.92 21.37
CA PRO A 51 -18.91 14.46 20.74
C PRO A 51 -17.93 13.89 21.77
N LEU A 52 -17.26 12.80 21.38
CA LEU A 52 -16.13 12.20 22.08
C LEU A 52 -14.91 12.36 21.15
N ILE A 53 -13.87 13.04 21.62
CA ILE A 53 -12.73 13.45 20.80
C ILE A 53 -11.42 12.98 21.42
N SER A 54 -10.49 12.58 20.56
CA SER A 54 -9.14 12.17 20.92
C SER A 54 -8.07 13.11 20.36
N PHE A 55 -8.10 13.60 19.12
CA PHE A 55 -6.98 14.40 18.55
C PHE A 55 -5.63 13.67 18.65
N ARG A 56 -5.54 12.52 17.99
CA ARG A 56 -4.36 11.65 17.98
C ARG A 56 -4.10 11.05 16.61
N ASN A 57 -2.94 10.43 16.48
CA ASN A 57 -2.69 9.44 15.44
C ASN A 57 -3.53 8.17 15.68
N HIS A 58 -3.79 7.44 14.59
CA HIS A 58 -4.39 6.11 14.62
C HIS A 58 -3.66 5.11 15.55
N HIS A 59 -2.32 5.15 15.59
CA HIS A 59 -1.46 4.22 16.35
C HIS A 59 -1.43 4.47 17.86
N ASP A 60 -1.94 5.61 18.31
CA ASP A 60 -1.92 6.00 19.72
C ASP A 60 -3.28 5.79 20.39
N VAL A 61 -3.28 5.88 21.72
CA VAL A 61 -4.50 6.12 22.52
C VAL A 61 -4.24 7.25 23.49
N ILE A 62 -5.26 8.00 23.82
CA ILE A 62 -5.17 9.07 24.80
C ILE A 62 -5.65 8.61 26.17
N LYS A 63 -5.00 9.13 27.20
CA LYS A 63 -5.44 9.04 28.59
C LYS A 63 -5.88 10.40 29.08
N ALA A 64 -6.80 10.41 30.04
CA ALA A 64 -7.32 11.65 30.59
C ALA A 64 -6.18 12.55 31.11
N GLY A 65 -6.17 13.80 30.65
CA GLY A 65 -5.15 14.78 31.02
C GLY A 65 -3.82 14.69 30.25
N ALA A 66 -3.66 13.73 29.34
CA ALA A 66 -2.44 13.62 28.53
C ALA A 66 -2.29 14.76 27.51
N VAL A 67 -3.40 15.37 27.08
CA VAL A 67 -3.40 16.43 26.06
C VAL A 67 -4.24 17.64 26.52
N PRO A 68 -3.75 18.88 26.36
CA PRO A 68 -4.48 20.07 26.78
C PRO A 68 -5.52 20.48 25.73
N TYR A 69 -6.78 20.13 25.98
CA TYR A 69 -7.89 20.71 25.22
C TYR A 69 -8.19 22.12 25.71
N SER A 70 -8.33 23.04 24.77
CA SER A 70 -8.77 24.41 25.03
C SER A 70 -9.90 24.79 24.09
N MET A 71 -10.83 25.59 24.60
CA MET A 71 -11.89 26.16 23.79
C MET A 71 -11.37 27.44 23.13
N ARG A 72 -11.37 27.48 21.79
CA ARG A 72 -10.94 28.65 21.02
C ARG A 72 -12.07 29.67 20.87
N SER A 73 -13.29 29.20 20.61
CA SER A 73 -14.49 30.03 20.52
C SER A 73 -15.75 29.21 20.75
N MET A 74 -16.82 29.89 21.16
CA MET A 74 -18.14 29.32 21.37
C MET A 74 -19.21 30.38 21.11
N ASP A 75 -20.27 29.99 20.44
CA ASP A 75 -21.54 30.70 20.40
C ASP A 75 -22.69 29.72 20.73
N LEU A 76 -23.94 30.13 20.51
CA LEU A 76 -25.11 29.31 20.84
C LEU A 76 -25.19 28.00 20.02
N GLU A 77 -24.59 27.94 18.83
CA GLU A 77 -24.71 26.79 17.92
C GLU A 77 -23.37 26.14 17.57
N ARG A 78 -22.24 26.80 17.86
CA ARG A 78 -20.91 26.44 17.39
C ARG A 78 -19.90 26.40 18.55
N VAL A 79 -19.00 25.43 18.51
CA VAL A 79 -17.79 25.40 19.34
C VAL A 79 -16.56 25.11 18.49
N ALA A 80 -15.44 25.74 18.82
CA ALA A 80 -14.13 25.42 18.25
C ALA A 80 -13.20 24.94 19.37
N ILE A 81 -12.70 23.71 19.25
CA ILE A 81 -11.76 23.09 20.19
C ILE A 81 -10.38 23.03 19.56
N LYS A 82 -9.39 23.50 20.30
CA LYS A 82 -7.97 23.38 19.96
C LYS A 82 -7.32 22.38 20.90
N CYS A 83 -6.43 21.57 20.36
CA CYS A 83 -5.66 20.58 21.09
C CYS A 83 -4.18 20.76 20.72
N GLU A 84 -3.34 21.17 21.66
CA GLU A 84 -1.89 21.29 21.40
C GLU A 84 -1.24 19.91 21.40
N PRO A 85 -0.21 19.65 20.57
CA PRO A 85 0.52 20.59 19.71
C PRO A 85 -0.05 20.75 18.29
N TRP A 86 -1.23 20.20 18.00
CA TRP A 86 -1.77 20.18 16.64
C TRP A 86 -2.08 21.61 16.14
N PRO A 87 -1.67 21.96 14.91
CA PRO A 87 -1.88 23.29 14.35
C PRO A 87 -3.32 23.52 13.84
N ILE A 88 -4.27 22.67 14.25
CA ILE A 88 -5.66 22.67 13.80
C ILE A 88 -6.63 22.86 14.96
N SER A 89 -7.80 23.42 14.67
CA SER A 89 -8.96 23.44 15.57
C SER A 89 -10.08 22.59 14.98
N LEU A 90 -10.70 21.72 15.79
CA LEU A 90 -11.94 21.05 15.42
C LEU A 90 -13.10 21.98 15.70
N VAL A 91 -13.82 22.37 14.66
CA VAL A 91 -15.03 23.18 14.76
C VAL A 91 -16.23 22.28 14.59
N MET A 92 -17.22 22.43 15.46
CA MET A 92 -18.46 21.67 15.45
C MET A 92 -19.64 22.63 15.56
N LYS A 93 -20.70 22.36 14.80
CA LYS A 93 -21.90 23.18 14.75
C LYS A 93 -23.16 22.32 14.70
N LEU A 94 -24.21 22.74 15.39
CA LEU A 94 -25.57 22.20 15.25
C LEU A 94 -26.51 23.31 14.77
N ALA A 95 -26.94 23.25 13.51
CA ALA A 95 -27.79 24.28 12.93
C ALA A 95 -29.17 24.35 13.60
N GLY A 96 -29.57 25.54 14.06
CA GLY A 96 -30.86 25.74 14.74
C GLY A 96 -30.97 25.05 16.11
N GLY A 97 -29.83 24.65 16.68
CA GLY A 97 -29.72 23.98 17.97
C GLY A 97 -29.17 24.89 19.08
N GLY A 98 -28.81 24.28 20.19
CA GLY A 98 -28.10 24.91 21.30
C GLY A 98 -26.88 24.09 21.69
N TYR A 99 -25.79 24.76 22.05
CA TYR A 99 -24.60 24.14 22.65
C TYR A 99 -24.56 24.43 24.15
N LYS A 100 -24.44 23.37 24.95
CA LYS A 100 -24.20 23.45 26.40
C LYS A 100 -22.76 23.03 26.68
N HIS A 101 -21.95 23.98 27.15
CA HIS A 101 -20.60 23.66 27.60
C HIS A 101 -20.65 22.89 28.92
N GLU A 102 -20.11 21.67 28.89
CA GLU A 102 -20.08 20.76 30.03
C GLU A 102 -19.06 19.68 29.71
N SER A 103 -17.81 19.93 30.11
CA SER A 103 -16.68 19.10 29.71
C SER A 103 -16.52 17.88 30.60
N TYR A 104 -16.29 16.72 29.97
CA TYR A 104 -16.15 15.44 30.65
C TYR A 104 -15.05 14.60 30.03
N TRP A 105 -14.49 13.71 30.84
CA TRP A 105 -13.69 12.59 30.38
C TRP A 105 -14.49 11.29 30.51
N TYR A 106 -14.53 10.53 29.43
CA TYR A 106 -15.09 9.18 29.37
C TYR A 106 -13.93 8.20 29.42
N TYR A 107 -13.91 7.34 30.43
CA TYR A 107 -12.77 6.46 30.70
C TYR A 107 -12.98 5.06 30.13
N GLY A 108 -11.88 4.44 29.67
CA GLY A 108 -11.85 3.01 29.39
C GLY A 108 -12.66 2.58 28.17
N PHE A 109 -12.75 3.42 27.13
CA PHE A 109 -13.37 3.06 25.87
C PHE A 109 -12.56 1.95 25.19
N LEU A 110 -13.20 0.81 24.90
CA LEU A 110 -12.53 -0.36 24.33
C LEU A 110 -12.75 -0.43 22.80
N TYR A 111 -11.66 -0.43 22.04
CA TYR A 111 -11.64 -0.73 20.62
C TYR A 111 -11.43 -2.23 20.41
N GLU A 112 -12.53 -2.98 20.24
CA GLU A 112 -12.50 -4.44 20.10
C GLU A 112 -11.63 -4.91 18.93
N GLU A 113 -11.67 -4.21 17.80
CA GLU A 113 -10.85 -4.53 16.62
C GLU A 113 -9.35 -4.34 16.89
N GLU A 114 -8.95 -3.28 17.60
CA GLU A 114 -7.55 -3.08 17.96
C GLU A 114 -7.10 -4.07 19.06
N ALA A 115 -8.02 -4.49 19.94
CA ALA A 115 -7.77 -5.53 20.93
C ALA A 115 -7.57 -6.90 20.25
N ALA A 116 -8.39 -7.23 19.26
CA ALA A 116 -8.25 -8.44 18.44
C ALA A 116 -6.92 -8.46 17.66
N ARG A 117 -6.36 -7.27 17.40
CA ARG A 117 -5.03 -7.09 16.83
C ARG A 117 -3.93 -6.92 17.89
N GLY A 118 -4.18 -7.20 19.16
CA GLY A 118 -3.15 -7.09 20.21
C GLY A 118 -2.47 -5.71 20.28
N GLY A 119 -3.13 -4.66 19.79
CA GLY A 119 -2.69 -3.28 19.92
C GLY A 119 -3.05 -2.73 21.30
N ASN A 120 -2.89 -1.41 21.49
CA ASN A 120 -3.39 -0.73 22.68
C ASN A 120 -4.86 -0.32 22.46
N PRO A 121 -5.85 -0.98 23.07
CA PRO A 121 -7.24 -0.83 22.64
C PRO A 121 -8.07 0.05 23.58
N VAL A 122 -7.48 0.57 24.66
CA VAL A 122 -8.23 1.27 25.71
C VAL A 122 -7.87 2.75 25.72
N GLU A 123 -8.86 3.59 25.39
CA GLU A 123 -8.71 5.04 25.31
C GLU A 123 -9.66 5.77 26.27
N ASP A 124 -9.21 6.90 26.80
CA ASP A 124 -10.08 7.86 27.45
C ASP A 124 -10.41 8.97 26.45
N LEU A 125 -11.69 9.34 26.32
CA LEU A 125 -12.17 10.30 25.34
C LEU A 125 -12.67 11.57 26.02
N TYR A 126 -12.24 12.71 25.49
CA TYR A 126 -12.68 14.01 25.98
C TYR A 126 -13.99 14.43 25.30
N SER A 127 -14.90 15.02 26.06
CA SER A 127 -16.11 15.64 25.53
C SER A 127 -16.13 17.12 25.92
N PRO A 128 -16.23 18.06 24.96
CA PRO A 128 -16.27 19.48 25.30
C PRO A 128 -17.63 19.95 25.83
N GLY A 129 -18.71 19.21 25.54
CA GLY A 129 -20.07 19.61 25.81
C GLY A 129 -21.08 18.78 25.00
N ALA A 130 -22.33 19.21 25.03
CA ALA A 130 -23.41 18.58 24.25
C ALA A 130 -24.16 19.62 23.42
N PHE A 131 -24.63 19.19 22.26
CA PHE A 131 -25.51 19.95 21.40
C PHE A 131 -26.92 19.39 21.48
N THR A 132 -27.92 20.25 21.58
CA THR A 132 -29.33 19.86 21.66
C THR A 132 -30.14 20.56 20.58
N ALA A 133 -31.03 19.83 19.90
CA ALA A 133 -32.01 20.42 19.00
C ALA A 133 -33.34 19.66 19.07
N LYS A 134 -34.41 20.32 18.63
CA LYS A 134 -35.73 19.72 18.44
C LYS A 134 -36.24 20.07 17.05
N GLY A 135 -36.72 19.08 16.31
CA GLY A 135 -37.28 19.30 14.98
C GLY A 135 -37.56 18.00 14.23
N ARG A 136 -37.89 18.13 12.94
CA ARG A 136 -38.03 17.01 12.00
C ARG A 136 -36.75 16.73 11.21
N GLN A 137 -35.85 17.69 11.16
CA GLN A 137 -34.54 17.57 10.55
C GLN A 137 -33.53 18.31 11.44
N VAL A 138 -32.39 17.68 11.69
CA VAL A 138 -31.28 18.26 12.46
C VAL A 138 -29.98 17.97 11.71
N VAL A 139 -29.14 19.00 11.58
CA VAL A 139 -27.86 18.92 10.86
C VAL A 139 -26.72 19.30 11.79
N PHE A 140 -25.84 18.34 12.03
CA PHE A 140 -24.59 18.52 12.76
C PHE A 140 -23.43 18.53 11.76
N GLU A 141 -22.53 19.51 11.86
CA GLU A 141 -21.38 19.65 10.99
C GLU A 141 -20.11 19.73 11.82
N ALA A 142 -19.04 19.12 11.34
CA ALA A 142 -17.73 19.24 11.93
C ALA A 142 -16.64 19.35 10.86
N TRP A 143 -15.65 20.22 11.10
CA TRP A 143 -14.54 20.47 10.18
C TRP A 143 -13.31 20.92 10.95
N VAL A 144 -12.14 20.87 10.31
CA VAL A 144 -10.92 21.42 10.88
C VAL A 144 -10.61 22.82 10.35
N GLU A 145 -10.01 23.66 11.18
CA GLU A 145 -9.51 24.98 10.81
C GLU A 145 -8.01 25.10 11.14
N PRO A 146 -7.15 25.49 10.18
CA PRO A 146 -7.47 25.80 8.78
C PRO A 146 -7.89 24.55 8.00
N ALA A 147 -8.95 24.66 7.20
CA ALA A 147 -9.43 23.54 6.39
C ALA A 147 -8.46 23.28 5.25
N ARG A 148 -8.01 22.03 5.09
CA ARG A 148 -7.28 21.62 3.88
C ARG A 148 -8.28 21.34 2.78
N ARG A 149 -8.05 21.94 1.61
CA ARG A 149 -8.88 21.72 0.42
C ARG A 149 -8.07 21.03 -0.67
N VAL A 150 -8.62 19.94 -1.19
CA VAL A 150 -8.08 19.24 -2.35
C VAL A 150 -8.63 19.89 -3.61
N LYS A 151 -7.74 20.27 -4.55
CA LYS A 151 -8.17 20.87 -5.83
C LYS A 151 -8.85 19.80 -6.71
N GLN A 152 -10.01 20.16 -7.24
CA GLN A 152 -10.85 19.33 -8.11
C GLN A 152 -10.27 19.24 -9.54
N THR A 153 -9.20 18.47 -9.73
CA THR A 153 -8.62 18.24 -11.07
C THR A 153 -8.31 16.78 -11.37
N LEU A 154 -8.46 15.87 -10.42
CA LEU A 154 -8.13 14.46 -10.63
C LEU A 154 -9.30 13.70 -11.25
N LYS A 155 -9.00 12.95 -12.31
CA LYS A 155 -9.94 11.96 -12.87
C LYS A 155 -10.23 10.90 -11.81
N GLU A 156 -11.51 10.64 -11.56
CA GLU A 156 -11.91 9.64 -10.58
C GLU A 156 -11.63 8.23 -11.10
N THR A 157 -10.83 7.50 -10.33
CA THR A 157 -10.50 6.09 -10.56
C THR A 157 -10.46 5.38 -9.20
N PRO A 158 -10.52 4.04 -9.12
CA PRO A 158 -10.36 3.36 -7.83
C PRO A 158 -9.04 3.72 -7.13
N LEU A 159 -7.98 4.03 -7.90
CA LEU A 159 -6.69 4.48 -7.35
C LEU A 159 -6.72 5.90 -6.80
N SER A 160 -7.62 6.77 -7.28
CA SER A 160 -7.77 8.13 -6.76
C SER A 160 -8.17 8.15 -5.27
N THR A 161 -8.74 7.07 -4.75
CA THR A 161 -9.04 6.88 -3.32
C THR A 161 -7.80 6.93 -2.44
N TYR A 162 -6.63 6.55 -2.97
CA TYR A 162 -5.36 6.53 -2.25
C TYR A 162 -4.55 7.82 -2.42
N LEU A 163 -5.00 8.75 -3.26
CA LEU A 163 -4.31 10.02 -3.47
C LEU A 163 -4.61 11.00 -2.34
N ALA A 164 -3.56 11.50 -1.71
CA ALA A 164 -3.63 12.54 -0.69
C ALA A 164 -2.64 13.67 -1.00
N PHE A 165 -2.81 14.80 -0.31
CA PHE A 165 -2.02 16.02 -0.54
C PHE A 165 -1.53 16.61 0.78
N ASN A 166 -0.21 16.66 0.97
CA ASN A 166 0.37 17.21 2.21
C ASN A 166 1.83 17.68 2.05
N PRO A 167 2.11 18.92 1.57
CA PRO A 167 1.30 19.76 0.67
C PRO A 167 1.35 19.28 -0.79
N ASN A 168 2.30 18.39 -1.11
CA ASN A 168 2.48 17.77 -2.42
C ASN A 168 1.65 16.48 -2.53
N PRO A 169 1.35 16.00 -3.75
CA PRO A 169 0.65 14.74 -3.95
C PRO A 169 1.49 13.56 -3.42
N LEU A 170 0.80 12.58 -2.85
CA LEU A 170 1.35 11.31 -2.41
C LEU A 170 0.30 10.20 -2.56
N ILE A 171 0.76 8.95 -2.52
CA ILE A 171 -0.10 7.78 -2.50
C ILE A 171 -0.04 7.19 -1.09
N VAL A 172 -1.20 7.10 -0.43
CA VAL A 172 -1.37 6.33 0.80
C VAL A 172 -1.26 4.86 0.45
N ALA A 173 -0.31 4.14 1.04
CA ALA A 173 -0.11 2.72 0.71
C ALA A 173 -1.36 1.89 1.04
N GLY A 174 -2.03 2.18 2.15
CA GLY A 174 -3.36 1.66 2.43
C GLY A 174 -4.02 2.15 3.71
N TYR A 175 -5.35 2.05 3.72
CA TYR A 175 -6.16 2.53 4.82
C TYR A 175 -6.47 1.42 5.84
N TYR A 176 -6.44 1.71 7.14
CA TYR A 176 -6.45 3.04 7.76
C TYR A 176 -5.17 3.40 8.54
N TRP A 177 -4.06 2.68 8.34
CA TRP A 177 -2.87 2.84 9.18
C TRP A 177 -1.53 3.04 8.44
N PHE A 178 -1.49 2.91 7.12
CA PHE A 178 -0.27 3.23 6.37
C PHE A 178 -0.23 4.69 5.95
N TRP A 179 1.00 5.17 5.74
CA TRP A 179 1.27 6.44 5.08
C TRP A 179 1.82 6.20 3.66
N ASP A 180 2.60 7.13 3.13
CA ASP A 180 3.29 6.94 1.85
C ASP A 180 4.56 6.10 1.99
N TRP A 181 4.51 4.91 1.39
CA TRP A 181 5.64 3.98 1.28
C TRP A 181 6.17 4.00 -0.15
N CYS A 182 7.49 4.18 -0.30
CA CYS A 182 8.10 4.35 -1.62
C CYS A 182 7.85 3.16 -2.53
N ARG A 183 8.05 1.93 -2.02
CA ARG A 183 7.87 0.70 -2.81
C ARG A 183 6.45 0.60 -3.38
N ASP A 184 5.45 0.71 -2.50
CA ASP A 184 4.03 0.68 -2.87
C ASP A 184 3.72 1.75 -3.90
N THR A 185 4.17 2.98 -3.68
CA THR A 185 4.02 4.08 -4.63
C THR A 185 4.59 3.73 -6.00
N MET A 186 5.83 3.23 -6.08
CA MET A 186 6.47 2.91 -7.35
C MET A 186 5.76 1.76 -8.10
N ILE A 187 5.13 0.83 -7.38
CA ILE A 187 4.31 -0.24 -7.97
C ILE A 187 2.97 0.31 -8.48
N VAL A 188 2.38 1.28 -7.78
CA VAL A 188 1.09 1.90 -8.15
C VAL A 188 1.21 2.86 -9.34
N LEU A 189 2.31 3.61 -9.42
CA LEU A 189 2.48 4.73 -10.37
C LEU A 189 2.21 4.37 -11.84
N PRO A 190 2.69 3.24 -12.40
CA PRO A 190 2.41 2.87 -13.78
C PRO A 190 0.92 2.73 -14.06
N THR A 191 0.16 2.10 -13.17
CA THR A 191 -1.29 1.92 -13.32
C THR A 191 -2.05 3.22 -13.08
N LEU A 192 -1.58 4.04 -12.13
CA LEU A 192 -2.14 5.38 -11.92
C LEU A 192 -2.03 6.19 -13.21
N TYR A 193 -0.85 6.22 -13.83
CA TYR A 193 -0.62 6.89 -15.11
C TYR A 193 -1.55 6.36 -16.21
N SER A 194 -1.64 5.03 -16.41
CA SER A 194 -2.54 4.45 -17.42
C SER A 194 -4.00 4.90 -17.22
N SER A 195 -4.43 5.00 -15.96
CA SER A 195 -5.82 5.34 -15.63
C SER A 195 -6.14 6.83 -15.77
N THR A 196 -5.18 7.73 -15.50
CA THR A 196 -5.40 9.19 -15.47
C THR A 196 -4.85 9.92 -16.69
N GLY A 197 -3.75 9.45 -17.28
CA GLY A 197 -2.96 10.16 -18.28
C GLY A 197 -2.17 11.36 -17.73
N ASP A 198 -2.19 11.56 -16.40
CA ASP A 198 -1.63 12.76 -15.76
C ASP A 198 -0.15 12.55 -15.41
N ILE A 199 0.73 12.87 -16.37
CA ILE A 199 2.18 12.74 -16.18
C ILE A 199 2.71 13.77 -15.17
N GLN A 200 2.06 14.92 -15.01
CA GLN A 200 2.47 15.95 -14.05
C GLN A 200 2.24 15.49 -12.61
N LEU A 201 1.13 14.80 -12.34
CA LEU A 201 0.88 14.17 -11.04
C LEU A 201 1.93 13.10 -10.72
N VAL A 202 2.19 12.19 -11.68
CA VAL A 202 3.21 11.14 -11.54
C VAL A 202 4.57 11.75 -11.24
N ASP A 203 4.95 12.77 -12.00
CA ASP A 203 6.22 13.44 -11.88
C ASP A 203 6.36 14.13 -10.51
N ALA A 204 5.31 14.82 -10.03
CA ALA A 204 5.31 15.43 -8.70
C ALA A 204 5.45 14.41 -7.57
N ILE A 205 4.87 13.20 -7.72
CA ILE A 205 5.04 12.10 -6.77
C ILE A 205 6.48 11.55 -6.83
N LEU A 206 7.04 11.34 -8.02
CA LEU A 206 8.43 10.88 -8.17
C LEU A 206 9.43 11.88 -7.58
N GLU A 207 9.24 13.18 -7.82
CA GLU A 207 10.09 14.25 -7.28
C GLU A 207 10.18 14.20 -5.75
N ARG A 208 9.07 13.89 -5.06
CA ARG A 208 9.07 13.75 -3.60
C ARG A 208 10.09 12.73 -3.11
N TYR A 209 10.19 11.57 -3.76
CA TYR A 209 11.11 10.52 -3.38
C TYR A 209 12.53 10.78 -3.87
N PHE A 210 12.72 11.19 -5.13
CA PHE A 210 14.05 11.47 -5.68
C PHE A 210 14.75 12.68 -5.02
N ASN A 211 14.01 13.72 -4.64
CA ASN A 211 14.56 14.86 -3.90
C ASN A 211 14.93 14.51 -2.44
N SER A 212 14.39 13.40 -1.94
CA SER A 212 14.69 12.87 -0.61
C SER A 212 15.69 11.71 -0.68
N MET A 213 16.39 11.52 -1.80
CA MET A 213 17.38 10.45 -1.93
C MET A 213 18.64 10.75 -1.10
N ARG A 214 19.21 9.72 -0.48
CA ARG A 214 20.47 9.80 0.27
C ARG A 214 21.39 8.64 -0.09
N ASP A 215 22.61 8.95 -0.50
CA ASP A 215 23.65 7.97 -0.85
C ASP A 215 23.16 6.91 -1.87
N GLY A 216 22.37 7.34 -2.86
CA GLY A 216 21.74 6.46 -3.87
C GLY A 216 20.52 5.65 -3.39
N PHE A 217 20.03 5.86 -2.17
CA PHE A 217 18.82 5.22 -1.64
C PHE A 217 17.66 6.20 -1.55
N LEU A 218 16.57 5.90 -2.24
CA LEU A 218 15.28 6.55 -2.02
C LEU A 218 14.77 6.13 -0.63
N PRO A 219 14.04 7.03 0.06
CA PRO A 219 13.52 6.70 1.38
C PRO A 219 12.54 5.54 1.29
N THR A 220 12.49 4.73 2.33
CA THR A 220 11.48 3.67 2.49
C THR A 220 10.08 4.27 2.60
N GLY A 221 9.98 5.38 3.32
CA GLY A 221 8.78 6.19 3.45
C GLY A 221 9.11 7.44 4.25
N PHE A 222 8.06 8.12 4.69
CA PHE A 222 8.17 9.30 5.55
C PHE A 222 7.41 9.04 6.85
N ASP A 223 7.97 9.50 7.97
CA ASP A 223 7.23 9.52 9.23
C ASP A 223 6.14 10.60 9.22
N GLU A 224 5.36 10.68 10.30
CA GLU A 224 4.26 11.63 10.42
C GLU A 224 4.69 13.10 10.42
N ALA A 225 5.95 13.38 10.77
CA ALA A 225 6.55 14.71 10.68
C ALA A 225 7.09 15.01 9.26
N GLY A 226 6.96 14.07 8.33
CA GLY A 226 7.47 14.17 6.96
C GLY A 226 8.97 13.92 6.85
N LYS A 227 9.61 13.30 7.86
CA LYS A 227 11.03 12.98 7.83
C LYS A 227 11.25 11.63 7.12
N PRO A 228 12.18 11.55 6.15
CA PRO A 228 12.47 10.30 5.46
C PRO A 228 13.23 9.31 6.34
N PHE A 229 12.95 8.02 6.19
CA PHE A 229 13.71 6.91 6.76
C PHE A 229 14.13 5.92 5.67
N TYR A 230 15.22 5.16 5.88
CA TYR A 230 15.92 4.42 4.83
C TYR A 230 16.33 3.03 5.32
N ASN A 231 15.40 2.09 5.29
CA ASN A 231 15.58 0.72 5.75
C ASN A 231 15.47 -0.30 4.60
N SER A 232 15.14 0.15 3.38
CA SER A 232 14.90 -0.72 2.23
C SER A 232 16.03 -0.68 1.20
N VAL A 233 16.38 -1.86 0.71
CA VAL A 233 17.38 -2.10 -0.34
C VAL A 233 16.78 -2.13 -1.75
N ASP A 234 15.46 -2.07 -1.90
CA ASP A 234 14.81 -2.24 -3.21
C ASP A 234 14.07 -0.99 -3.68
N THR A 235 13.89 0.04 -2.82
CA THR A 235 13.06 1.22 -3.13
C THR A 235 13.58 2.01 -4.32
N SER A 236 14.89 2.27 -4.40
CA SER A 236 15.50 2.94 -5.54
C SER A 236 15.34 2.14 -6.83
N LEU A 237 15.41 0.80 -6.74
CA LEU A 237 15.30 -0.06 -7.91
C LEU A 237 13.83 -0.18 -8.37
N TRP A 238 12.87 -0.15 -7.45
CA TRP A 238 11.45 0.00 -7.77
C TRP A 238 11.14 1.35 -8.43
N ALA A 239 11.84 2.42 -8.08
CA ALA A 239 11.70 3.70 -8.80
C ALA A 239 12.20 3.61 -10.24
N ALA A 240 13.30 2.87 -10.49
CA ALA A 240 13.71 2.53 -11.85
C ALA A 240 12.63 1.74 -12.59
N TYR A 241 11.95 0.80 -11.93
CA TYR A 241 10.78 0.11 -12.49
C TYR A 241 9.66 1.08 -12.87
N ALA A 242 9.25 1.99 -11.98
CA ALA A 242 8.18 2.93 -12.25
C ALA A 242 8.49 3.79 -13.48
N VAL A 243 9.71 4.34 -13.55
CA VAL A 243 10.19 5.14 -14.69
C VAL A 243 10.20 4.29 -15.97
N TYR A 244 10.77 3.08 -15.92
CA TYR A 244 10.83 2.17 -17.07
C TYR A 244 9.43 1.82 -17.60
N ALA A 245 8.51 1.43 -16.72
CA ALA A 245 7.16 1.03 -17.07
C ALA A 245 6.37 2.18 -17.72
N ILE A 246 6.50 3.41 -17.20
CA ILE A 246 5.80 4.59 -17.73
C ILE A 246 6.40 5.04 -19.07
N CYS A 247 7.72 4.97 -19.23
CA CYS A 247 8.37 5.18 -20.53
C CYS A 247 7.86 4.19 -21.59
N GLY A 248 7.66 2.92 -21.21
CA GLY A 248 7.07 1.91 -22.08
C GLY A 248 5.63 2.23 -22.51
N GLN A 249 4.80 2.72 -21.59
CA GLN A 249 3.42 3.12 -21.88
C GLN A 249 3.33 4.36 -22.79
N THR A 250 4.27 5.29 -22.67
CA THR A 250 4.30 6.53 -23.46
C THR A 250 5.09 6.42 -24.76
N SER A 251 5.83 5.32 -24.96
CA SER A 251 6.84 5.19 -26.03
C SER A 251 7.81 6.38 -26.07
N SER A 252 8.11 6.96 -24.91
CA SER A 252 8.96 8.14 -24.74
C SER A 252 10.01 7.90 -23.66
N THR A 253 11.24 8.33 -23.90
CA THR A 253 12.32 8.29 -22.89
C THR A 253 12.42 9.57 -22.06
N SER A 254 11.51 10.54 -22.25
CA SER A 254 11.58 11.86 -21.58
C SER A 254 11.65 11.77 -20.06
N LEU A 255 10.86 10.89 -19.44
CA LEU A 255 10.87 10.69 -17.99
C LEU A 255 12.19 10.06 -17.53
N ALA A 256 12.70 9.07 -18.26
CA ALA A 256 14.00 8.44 -17.97
C ALA A 256 15.15 9.45 -18.10
N LEU A 257 15.14 10.30 -19.13
CA LEU A 257 16.12 11.36 -19.31
C LEU A 257 16.05 12.41 -18.19
N LYS A 258 14.85 12.75 -17.71
CA LYS A 258 14.67 13.68 -16.57
C LYS A 258 15.36 13.15 -15.30
N TYR A 259 15.19 11.86 -15.00
CA TYR A 259 15.75 11.24 -13.78
C TYR A 259 17.10 10.56 -13.99
N LYS A 260 17.70 10.65 -15.18
CA LYS A 260 18.95 9.94 -15.54
C LYS A 260 20.05 10.12 -14.49
N GLY A 261 20.39 11.36 -14.14
CA GLY A 261 21.47 11.62 -13.17
C GLY A 261 21.19 11.04 -11.78
N LYS A 262 19.92 10.95 -11.37
CA LYS A 262 19.53 10.30 -10.11
C LYS A 262 19.62 8.77 -10.19
N LEU A 263 19.25 8.19 -11.32
CA LEU A 263 19.39 6.74 -11.56
C LEU A 263 20.86 6.31 -11.68
N GLU A 264 21.72 7.15 -12.26
CA GLU A 264 23.18 6.96 -12.26
C GLU A 264 23.75 7.02 -10.83
N GLU A 265 23.28 7.95 -9.99
CA GLU A 265 23.65 8.03 -8.57
C GLU A 265 23.25 6.76 -7.78
N VAL A 266 22.07 6.19 -8.07
CA VAL A 266 21.64 4.88 -7.55
C VAL A 266 22.61 3.79 -7.98
N PHE A 267 22.89 3.69 -9.29
CA PHE A 267 23.79 2.68 -9.84
C PHE A 267 25.18 2.72 -9.19
N GLU A 268 25.79 3.91 -9.12
CA GLU A 268 27.12 4.09 -8.53
C GLU A 268 27.15 3.73 -7.04
N SER A 269 26.08 4.03 -6.31
CA SER A 269 26.02 3.76 -4.87
C SER A 269 25.86 2.26 -4.56
N TYR A 270 25.14 1.51 -5.41
CA TYR A 270 25.06 0.05 -5.30
C TYR A 270 26.39 -0.61 -5.67
N LYS A 271 27.07 -0.07 -6.70
CA LYS A 271 28.37 -0.57 -7.16
C LYS A 271 29.49 -0.34 -6.15
N ASN A 272 29.58 0.87 -5.58
CA ASN A 272 30.67 1.27 -4.67
C ASN A 272 30.46 0.83 -3.21
N GLY A 273 29.26 0.34 -2.88
CA GLY A 273 28.89 -0.12 -1.56
C GLY A 273 28.57 1.02 -0.60
N SER A 274 27.28 1.28 -0.42
CA SER A 274 26.74 2.41 0.33
C SER A 274 25.95 1.91 1.56
N MET A 275 24.75 2.43 1.81
CA MET A 275 23.88 2.03 2.90
C MET A 275 23.53 0.52 2.86
N LEU A 276 23.04 0.00 3.99
CA LEU A 276 22.52 -1.37 4.12
C LEU A 276 23.53 -2.49 3.83
N GLY A 277 24.82 -2.15 3.75
CA GLY A 277 25.90 -3.08 3.43
C GLY A 277 25.79 -3.62 2.01
N VAL A 278 25.26 -2.83 1.07
CA VAL A 278 25.16 -3.22 -0.33
C VAL A 278 26.54 -3.41 -0.94
N LYS A 279 26.72 -4.44 -1.76
CA LYS A 279 27.94 -4.70 -2.53
C LYS A 279 27.57 -5.36 -3.85
N LEU A 280 28.38 -5.11 -4.88
CA LEU A 280 28.32 -5.87 -6.13
C LEU A 280 29.32 -7.02 -6.07
N VAL A 281 28.86 -8.26 -6.29
CA VAL A 281 29.69 -9.47 -6.31
C VAL A 281 29.32 -10.25 -7.57
N ASP A 282 30.26 -10.42 -8.48
CA ASP A 282 30.06 -11.09 -9.78
C ASP A 282 28.83 -10.57 -10.53
N GLY A 283 28.69 -9.24 -10.57
CA GLY A 283 27.56 -8.53 -11.18
C GLY A 283 26.25 -8.56 -10.36
N LEU A 284 26.14 -9.37 -9.31
CA LEU A 284 24.95 -9.50 -8.46
C LEU A 284 24.98 -8.54 -7.27
N VAL A 285 23.79 -8.04 -6.90
CA VAL A 285 23.60 -7.18 -5.73
C VAL A 285 23.44 -8.04 -4.48
N TYR A 286 24.38 -7.88 -3.56
CA TYR A 286 24.36 -8.40 -2.19
C TYR A 286 23.99 -7.28 -1.21
N HIS A 287 23.31 -7.60 -0.11
CA HIS A 287 23.15 -6.67 1.03
C HIS A 287 23.24 -7.37 2.39
N GLU A 288 23.80 -6.67 3.38
CA GLU A 288 23.97 -7.22 4.75
C GLU A 288 22.75 -6.98 5.65
N ALA A 289 21.99 -5.92 5.40
CA ALA A 289 20.87 -5.53 6.25
C ALA A 289 19.73 -6.57 6.21
N LYS A 290 19.32 -7.04 7.39
CA LYS A 290 18.17 -7.93 7.58
C LYS A 290 16.86 -7.16 7.47
N GLY A 291 15.86 -7.76 6.85
CA GLY A 291 14.53 -7.16 6.70
C GLY A 291 14.53 -5.93 5.79
N ALA A 292 15.50 -5.81 4.88
CA ALA A 292 15.60 -4.67 3.96
C ALA A 292 14.83 -4.86 2.64
N THR A 293 14.25 -6.03 2.40
CA THR A 293 13.41 -6.31 1.22
C THR A 293 11.94 -5.93 1.49
N TRP A 294 11.01 -6.26 0.61
CA TRP A 294 9.58 -6.07 0.89
C TRP A 294 9.00 -7.01 1.93
N MET A 295 9.70 -8.11 2.22
CA MET A 295 9.34 -9.03 3.30
C MET A 295 10.02 -8.58 4.61
N ASP A 296 9.56 -7.48 5.20
CA ASP A 296 10.28 -6.70 6.23
C ASP A 296 9.73 -6.83 7.66
N ALA A 297 8.86 -7.81 7.93
CA ALA A 297 8.28 -8.05 9.25
C ALA A 297 9.34 -8.14 10.37
N TYR A 298 9.19 -7.26 11.37
CA TYR A 298 10.09 -7.15 12.52
C TYR A 298 9.34 -6.86 13.81
N TYR A 299 9.64 -7.64 14.85
CA TYR A 299 9.14 -7.41 16.20
C TYR A 299 10.20 -7.73 17.25
N GLU A 300 10.45 -6.80 18.18
CA GLU A 300 11.33 -6.98 19.35
C GLU A 300 12.68 -7.68 19.09
N GLY A 301 13.40 -7.27 18.04
CA GLY A 301 14.73 -7.80 17.69
C GLY A 301 14.70 -8.99 16.73
N VAL A 302 13.52 -9.49 16.37
CA VAL A 302 13.35 -10.64 15.49
C VAL A 302 12.94 -10.17 14.09
N HIS A 303 13.76 -10.50 13.09
CA HIS A 303 13.37 -10.44 11.68
C HIS A 303 12.83 -11.80 11.26
N TYR A 304 11.55 -11.88 10.90
CA TYR A 304 10.90 -13.14 10.55
C TYR A 304 11.23 -13.62 9.13
N THR A 305 11.66 -12.70 8.27
CA THR A 305 12.08 -12.94 6.88
C THR A 305 13.30 -12.07 6.56
N PRO A 306 14.48 -12.38 7.12
CA PRO A 306 15.63 -11.46 7.07
C PRO A 306 16.15 -11.20 5.65
N ARG A 307 16.15 -12.21 4.77
CA ARG A 307 16.47 -12.13 3.34
C ARG A 307 17.70 -11.27 2.98
N ASN A 308 18.68 -11.17 3.88
CA ASN A 308 19.97 -10.55 3.62
C ASN A 308 20.83 -11.52 2.81
N GLY A 309 21.57 -10.99 1.84
CA GLY A 309 22.21 -11.79 0.81
C GLY A 309 21.92 -11.27 -0.58
N PHE A 310 21.83 -12.20 -1.54
CA PHE A 310 21.39 -11.95 -2.90
C PHE A 310 19.91 -12.32 -3.02
N ALA A 311 19.02 -11.36 -2.71
CA ALA A 311 17.58 -11.54 -2.90
C ALA A 311 17.24 -11.52 -4.40
N VAL A 312 16.41 -12.48 -4.84
CA VAL A 312 16.13 -12.71 -6.26
C VAL A 312 15.50 -11.50 -6.96
N GLU A 313 14.57 -10.80 -6.31
CA GLU A 313 13.87 -9.66 -6.89
C GLU A 313 14.72 -8.38 -6.85
N VAL A 314 15.59 -8.21 -5.86
CA VAL A 314 16.55 -7.10 -5.82
C VAL A 314 17.46 -7.19 -7.04
N ASN A 315 17.93 -8.41 -7.35
CA ASN A 315 18.75 -8.67 -8.53
C ASN A 315 17.97 -8.52 -9.84
N ALA A 316 16.72 -8.98 -9.90
CA ALA A 316 15.86 -8.73 -11.06
C ALA A 316 15.64 -7.21 -11.29
N LEU A 317 15.39 -6.43 -10.24
CA LEU A 317 15.24 -4.97 -10.35
C LEU A 317 16.57 -4.28 -10.70
N TRP A 318 17.71 -4.81 -10.24
CA TRP A 318 19.03 -4.32 -10.64
C TRP A 318 19.26 -4.41 -12.14
N LEU A 319 18.94 -5.56 -12.76
CA LEU A 319 19.01 -5.70 -14.21
C LEU A 319 18.09 -4.69 -14.93
N LEU A 320 16.94 -4.36 -14.34
CA LEU A 320 16.03 -3.36 -14.90
C LEU A 320 16.65 -1.96 -14.89
N LEU A 321 17.35 -1.58 -13.81
CA LEU A 321 18.10 -0.34 -13.75
C LEU A 321 19.21 -0.30 -14.82
N LEU A 322 19.99 -1.37 -14.98
CA LEU A 322 21.03 -1.44 -16.03
C LEU A 322 20.45 -1.25 -17.43
N LYS A 323 19.33 -1.93 -17.73
CA LYS A 323 18.61 -1.78 -19.01
C LYS A 323 18.06 -0.38 -19.21
N LEU A 324 17.53 0.24 -18.16
CA LEU A 324 17.01 1.61 -18.21
C LEU A 324 18.14 2.61 -18.48
N LEU A 325 19.27 2.50 -17.77
CA LEU A 325 20.45 3.33 -18.00
C LEU A 325 20.94 3.17 -19.44
N LYS A 326 21.10 1.92 -19.91
CA LYS A 326 21.49 1.61 -21.30
C LYS A 326 20.58 2.28 -22.32
N SER A 327 19.27 2.34 -22.06
CA SER A 327 18.30 2.98 -22.96
C SER A 327 18.41 4.52 -23.03
N THR A 328 19.10 5.14 -22.08
CA THR A 328 19.31 6.59 -21.98
C THR A 328 20.76 7.03 -22.21
N THR A 329 21.66 6.08 -22.47
CA THR A 329 23.07 6.33 -22.73
C THR A 329 23.30 6.65 -24.21
N ALA A 330 24.04 7.72 -24.49
CA ALA A 330 24.30 8.19 -25.85
C ALA A 330 25.72 7.85 -26.36
N THR A 331 26.67 7.60 -25.46
CA THR A 331 28.08 7.36 -25.83
C THR A 331 28.34 5.86 -26.00
N THR A 332 29.10 5.49 -27.04
CA THR A 332 29.43 4.08 -27.33
C THR A 332 30.18 3.38 -26.18
N PRO A 333 31.19 4.00 -25.53
CA PRO A 333 31.94 3.33 -24.47
C PRO A 333 31.08 2.99 -23.22
N GLU A 334 30.21 3.90 -22.79
CA GLU A 334 29.30 3.63 -21.66
C GLU A 334 28.28 2.55 -22.01
N LEU A 335 27.81 2.49 -23.26
CA LEU A 335 26.92 1.43 -23.73
C LEU A 335 27.60 0.06 -23.74
N GLU A 336 28.86 -0.01 -24.15
CA GLU A 336 29.67 -1.23 -24.12
C GLU A 336 29.88 -1.71 -22.68
N GLN A 337 30.25 -0.81 -21.77
CA GLN A 337 30.41 -1.14 -20.35
C GLN A 337 29.11 -1.67 -19.74
N LEU A 338 27.98 -0.99 -19.94
CA LEU A 338 26.68 -1.46 -19.43
C LEU A 338 26.29 -2.81 -20.05
N GLN A 339 26.68 -3.08 -21.31
CA GLN A 339 26.43 -4.36 -21.95
C GLN A 339 27.27 -5.49 -21.34
N GLU A 340 28.52 -5.22 -20.98
CA GLU A 340 29.38 -6.15 -20.23
C GLU A 340 28.79 -6.44 -18.86
N GLU A 341 28.41 -5.40 -18.09
CA GLU A 341 27.80 -5.55 -16.76
C GLU A 341 26.50 -6.36 -16.80
N ILE A 342 25.65 -6.14 -17.82
CA ILE A 342 24.43 -6.95 -18.04
C ILE A 342 24.79 -8.41 -18.35
N SER A 343 25.84 -8.65 -19.14
CA SER A 343 26.23 -9.99 -19.55
C SER A 343 26.81 -10.78 -18.37
N GLU A 344 27.66 -10.14 -17.56
CA GLU A 344 28.19 -10.67 -16.31
C GLU A 344 27.06 -11.00 -15.32
N PHE A 345 26.16 -10.05 -15.07
CA PHE A 345 24.97 -10.27 -14.22
C PHE A 345 24.17 -11.49 -14.68
N LYS A 346 23.83 -11.57 -15.97
CA LYS A 346 23.02 -12.69 -16.50
C LYS A 346 23.74 -14.02 -16.35
N SER A 347 25.06 -14.06 -16.58
CA SER A 347 25.86 -15.27 -16.40
C SER A 347 25.81 -15.73 -14.94
N SER A 348 26.14 -14.85 -14.00
CA SER A 348 26.17 -15.16 -12.57
C SER A 348 24.78 -15.52 -12.03
N PHE A 349 23.72 -14.82 -12.46
CA PHE A 349 22.35 -15.12 -12.06
C PHE A 349 21.92 -16.54 -12.49
N ASN A 350 22.18 -16.90 -13.76
CA ASN A 350 21.81 -18.20 -14.31
C ASN A 350 22.70 -19.35 -13.82
N GLU A 351 23.86 -19.05 -13.25
CA GLU A 351 24.70 -20.05 -12.57
C GLU A 351 24.16 -20.36 -11.16
N HIS A 352 23.83 -19.34 -10.37
CA HIS A 352 23.63 -19.51 -8.93
C HIS A 352 22.16 -19.59 -8.47
N PHE A 353 21.22 -18.91 -9.13
CA PHE A 353 19.82 -18.90 -8.71
C PHE A 353 19.00 -20.15 -9.08
N PRO A 354 19.29 -20.95 -10.12
CA PRO A 354 18.44 -22.10 -10.45
C PRO A 354 18.26 -23.10 -9.31
N SER A 355 17.02 -23.56 -9.13
CA SER A 355 16.65 -24.53 -8.09
C SER A 355 15.78 -25.66 -8.64
N ALA A 356 15.52 -26.67 -7.79
CA ALA A 356 14.56 -27.73 -8.09
C ALA A 356 13.11 -27.22 -8.27
N PHE A 357 12.81 -26.00 -7.81
CA PHE A 357 11.49 -25.38 -7.88
C PHE A 357 11.42 -24.21 -8.86
N GLY A 358 12.53 -23.85 -9.50
CA GLY A 358 12.61 -22.72 -10.42
C GLY A 358 13.85 -21.91 -10.10
N LEU A 359 13.73 -20.99 -9.15
CA LEU A 359 14.82 -20.18 -8.62
C LEU A 359 14.84 -20.27 -7.09
N TYR A 360 16.01 -20.12 -6.47
CA TYR A 360 16.12 -19.86 -5.04
C TYR A 360 15.62 -18.44 -4.73
N ASP A 361 15.06 -18.25 -3.54
CA ASP A 361 14.56 -16.95 -3.11
C ASP A 361 15.69 -15.98 -2.75
N THR A 362 16.67 -16.45 -1.99
CA THR A 362 17.80 -15.67 -1.50
C THR A 362 19.04 -16.55 -1.45
N LEU A 363 20.18 -16.05 -1.91
CA LEU A 363 21.49 -16.69 -1.72
C LEU A 363 22.29 -15.99 -0.62
N ARG A 364 23.11 -16.74 0.11
CA ARG A 364 24.05 -16.22 1.12
C ARG A 364 25.31 -15.66 0.44
N ALA A 365 26.21 -15.08 1.25
CA ALA A 365 27.48 -14.54 0.76
C ALA A 365 28.39 -15.58 0.07
N ASP A 366 28.22 -16.87 0.36
CA ASP A 366 28.93 -17.98 -0.30
C ASP A 366 28.19 -18.53 -1.53
N LEU A 367 27.20 -17.78 -2.04
CA LEU A 367 26.35 -18.13 -3.18
C LEU A 367 25.56 -19.44 -3.03
N GLN A 368 25.49 -19.99 -1.81
CA GLN A 368 24.59 -21.09 -1.47
C GLN A 368 23.20 -20.56 -1.10
N PRO A 369 22.13 -21.34 -1.32
CA PRO A 369 20.79 -20.93 -0.91
C PRO A 369 20.71 -20.68 0.59
N LEU A 370 20.02 -19.61 0.98
CA LEU A 370 19.73 -19.31 2.38
C LEU A 370 18.89 -20.43 3.01
N ASP A 371 17.87 -20.88 2.27
CA ASP A 371 17.09 -22.08 2.57
C ASP A 371 16.72 -22.78 1.24
N PRO A 372 17.17 -24.02 1.00
CA PRO A 372 16.91 -24.73 -0.25
C PRO A 372 15.47 -25.26 -0.38
N HIS A 373 14.68 -25.22 0.69
CA HIS A 373 13.30 -25.74 0.74
C HIS A 373 12.24 -24.66 0.68
N GLU A 374 12.64 -23.38 0.75
CA GLU A 374 11.72 -22.26 0.58
C GLU A 374 11.31 -22.11 -0.89
N ILE A 375 10.00 -22.08 -1.11
CA ILE A 375 9.38 -21.66 -2.37
C ILE A 375 8.62 -20.39 -2.06
N ARG A 376 9.08 -19.29 -2.62
CA ARG A 376 8.52 -17.95 -2.40
C ARG A 376 8.15 -17.31 -3.73
N PRO A 377 7.17 -16.39 -3.75
CA PRO A 377 6.71 -15.78 -4.99
C PRO A 377 7.72 -14.80 -5.62
N ASN A 378 8.81 -14.45 -4.91
CA ASN A 378 9.78 -13.46 -5.38
C ASN A 378 10.48 -13.85 -6.68
N MET A 379 10.63 -15.15 -6.96
CA MET A 379 11.16 -15.65 -8.25
C MET A 379 10.36 -15.18 -9.47
N LEU A 380 9.09 -14.79 -9.30
CA LEU A 380 8.25 -14.27 -10.37
C LEU A 380 8.78 -12.94 -10.93
N PHE A 381 9.47 -12.13 -10.13
CA PHE A 381 10.02 -10.85 -10.60
C PHE A 381 11.11 -11.05 -11.65
N ALA A 382 11.81 -12.20 -11.64
CA ALA A 382 12.74 -12.56 -12.71
C ALA A 382 12.04 -12.82 -14.06
N LEU A 383 10.75 -13.17 -14.04
CA LEU A 383 9.93 -13.44 -15.25
C LEU A 383 9.04 -12.26 -15.66
N SER A 384 8.54 -11.50 -14.69
CA SER A 384 7.61 -10.41 -14.94
C SER A 384 8.32 -9.14 -15.38
N LEU A 385 9.51 -8.88 -14.85
CA LEU A 385 10.32 -7.71 -15.20
C LEU A 385 11.16 -7.94 -16.47
N HIS A 386 11.44 -9.21 -16.81
CA HIS A 386 12.32 -9.59 -17.91
C HIS A 386 11.79 -10.82 -18.66
N ASN A 387 11.83 -10.78 -19.98
CA ASN A 387 11.53 -11.94 -20.83
C ASN A 387 12.80 -12.63 -21.37
N ASP A 388 13.98 -12.20 -20.90
CA ASP A 388 15.31 -12.58 -21.42
C ASP A 388 16.34 -12.83 -20.29
N LEU A 389 15.89 -12.97 -19.04
CA LEU A 389 16.77 -13.24 -17.89
C LEU A 389 17.02 -14.75 -17.71
N VAL A 390 15.96 -15.57 -17.77
CA VAL A 390 16.06 -17.02 -17.62
C VAL A 390 15.58 -17.75 -18.88
N ASP A 391 16.01 -19.00 -19.03
CA ASP A 391 15.52 -19.86 -20.11
C ASP A 391 14.06 -20.30 -19.92
N GLY A 392 13.42 -20.74 -21.00
CA GLY A 392 12.01 -21.14 -20.97
C GLY A 392 11.73 -22.33 -20.04
N LYS A 393 12.69 -23.24 -19.84
CA LYS A 393 12.52 -24.39 -18.94
C LYS A 393 12.46 -23.96 -17.48
N THR A 394 13.34 -23.04 -17.09
CA THR A 394 13.38 -22.44 -15.75
C THR A 394 12.12 -21.62 -15.51
N ALA A 395 11.70 -20.81 -16.50
CA ALA A 395 10.46 -20.04 -16.42
C ALA A 395 9.22 -20.92 -16.18
N ILE A 396 9.06 -21.99 -16.97
CA ILE A 396 7.95 -22.94 -16.77
C ILE A 396 8.01 -23.58 -15.39
N ARG A 397 9.20 -23.96 -14.91
CA ARG A 397 9.36 -24.54 -13.56
C ARG A 397 8.92 -23.56 -12.46
N VAL A 398 9.31 -22.29 -12.56
CA VAL A 398 8.88 -21.22 -11.64
C VAL A 398 7.35 -21.10 -11.63
N LEU A 399 6.71 -21.06 -12.81
CA LEU A 399 5.26 -20.91 -12.94
C LEU A 399 4.49 -22.11 -12.41
N GLU A 400 4.94 -23.34 -12.69
CA GLU A 400 4.35 -24.57 -12.16
C GLU A 400 4.46 -24.67 -10.64
N SER A 401 5.65 -24.39 -10.07
CA SER A 401 5.84 -24.38 -8.62
C SER A 401 4.97 -23.32 -7.95
N THR A 402 4.87 -22.13 -8.54
CA THR A 402 3.98 -21.08 -8.03
C THR A 402 2.52 -21.54 -8.06
N ARG A 403 2.06 -22.12 -9.19
CA ARG A 403 0.69 -22.60 -9.34
C ARG A 403 0.34 -23.67 -8.33
N ARG A 404 1.25 -24.61 -8.10
CA ARG A 404 1.03 -25.75 -7.21
C ARG A 404 1.09 -25.38 -5.73
N GLU A 405 2.06 -24.56 -5.35
CA GLU A 405 2.39 -24.35 -3.93
C GLU A 405 1.81 -23.04 -3.39
N LEU A 406 1.70 -22.00 -4.22
CA LEU A 406 1.47 -20.62 -3.76
C LEU A 406 0.14 -20.03 -4.20
N LEU A 407 -0.36 -20.38 -5.39
CA LEU A 407 -1.58 -19.78 -5.94
C LEU A 407 -2.82 -20.15 -5.11
N THR A 408 -3.61 -19.14 -4.77
CA THR A 408 -4.89 -19.25 -4.06
C THR A 408 -5.96 -18.43 -4.79
N PRO A 409 -7.25 -18.56 -4.40
CA PRO A 409 -8.30 -17.73 -4.98
C PRO A 409 -8.19 -16.23 -4.69
N TYR A 410 -7.34 -15.82 -3.74
CA TYR A 410 -7.19 -14.44 -3.26
C TYR A 410 -5.81 -13.83 -3.49
N GLY A 411 -4.89 -14.55 -4.16
CA GLY A 411 -3.52 -14.10 -4.38
C GLY A 411 -2.52 -15.23 -4.24
N LEU A 412 -1.25 -14.90 -3.98
CA LEU A 412 -0.20 -15.88 -3.74
C LEU A 412 0.17 -15.96 -2.26
N ARG A 413 0.31 -17.17 -1.72
CA ARG A 413 1.00 -17.40 -0.44
C ARG A 413 2.44 -16.92 -0.55
N THR A 414 2.95 -16.37 0.54
CA THR A 414 4.33 -15.88 0.64
C THR A 414 5.37 -16.98 0.92
N LEU A 415 4.92 -18.18 1.28
CA LEU A 415 5.75 -19.35 1.56
C LEU A 415 4.94 -20.63 1.28
N ASN A 416 5.61 -21.69 0.82
CA ASN A 416 4.97 -22.99 0.58
C ASN A 416 4.47 -23.65 1.88
N PRO A 417 3.26 -24.26 1.87
CA PRO A 417 2.67 -24.88 3.06
C PRO A 417 3.49 -26.01 3.70
N SER A 418 4.34 -26.68 2.93
CA SER A 418 5.20 -27.77 3.41
C SER A 418 6.40 -27.29 4.22
N HIS A 419 6.71 -25.98 4.21
CA HIS A 419 7.83 -25.43 4.94
C HIS A 419 7.54 -25.33 6.45
N PRO A 420 8.47 -25.69 7.35
CA PRO A 420 8.24 -25.65 8.81
C PRO A 420 7.86 -24.27 9.37
N SER A 421 8.34 -23.20 8.73
CA SER A 421 8.02 -21.82 9.13
C SER A 421 6.64 -21.34 8.65
N TYR A 422 5.92 -22.13 7.85
CA TYR A 422 4.61 -21.76 7.31
C TYR A 422 3.59 -21.47 8.43
N LYS A 423 2.91 -20.34 8.31
CA LYS A 423 1.83 -19.87 9.19
C LYS A 423 0.54 -19.75 8.35
N PRO A 424 -0.49 -20.56 8.64
CA PRO A 424 -1.72 -20.57 7.85
C PRO A 424 -2.64 -19.36 8.09
N ARG A 425 -2.47 -18.65 9.21
CA ARG A 425 -3.37 -17.58 9.68
C ARG A 425 -2.57 -16.36 10.10
N TYR A 426 -3.07 -15.18 9.73
CA TYR A 426 -2.57 -13.88 10.21
C TYR A 426 -3.50 -13.36 11.32
N GLU A 427 -3.26 -13.80 12.55
CA GLU A 427 -4.08 -13.46 13.72
C GLU A 427 -3.29 -13.54 15.03
N GLY A 428 -3.93 -13.15 16.13
CA GLY A 428 -3.31 -13.11 17.46
C GLY A 428 -2.63 -11.78 17.73
N ASP A 429 -1.65 -11.81 18.65
CA ASP A 429 -0.86 -10.63 19.02
C ASP A 429 0.08 -10.17 17.89
N ARG A 430 0.78 -9.05 18.11
CA ARG A 430 1.69 -8.49 17.11
C ARG A 430 2.79 -9.46 16.71
N ALA A 431 3.40 -10.16 17.67
CA ALA A 431 4.46 -11.14 17.39
C ALA A 431 3.96 -12.29 16.48
N SER A 432 2.77 -12.83 16.75
CA SER A 432 2.16 -13.92 15.96
C SER A 432 1.83 -13.47 14.55
N ARG A 433 1.32 -12.24 14.39
CA ARG A 433 1.02 -11.65 13.09
C ARG A 433 2.27 -11.34 12.27
N ASP A 434 3.27 -10.69 12.86
CA ASP A 434 4.54 -10.39 12.18
C ASP A 434 5.27 -11.68 11.78
N ALA A 435 5.17 -12.75 12.58
CA ALA A 435 5.67 -14.07 12.22
C ALA A 435 4.98 -14.69 10.99
N ALA A 436 3.69 -14.40 10.78
CA ALA A 436 2.89 -14.93 9.68
C ALA A 436 2.90 -14.05 8.42
N TYR A 437 3.14 -12.75 8.56
CA TYR A 437 2.95 -11.71 7.55
C TYR A 437 3.61 -12.01 6.18
N HIS A 438 4.79 -12.62 6.19
CA HIS A 438 5.49 -13.11 5.00
C HIS A 438 5.86 -14.59 5.05
N ASN A 439 5.23 -15.38 5.92
CA ASN A 439 5.50 -16.82 6.03
C ASN A 439 4.22 -17.64 5.80
N GLY A 440 3.40 -17.27 4.81
CA GLY A 440 2.24 -18.07 4.41
C GLY A 440 0.98 -17.25 4.13
N THR A 441 0.92 -16.04 4.66
CA THR A 441 -0.10 -15.04 4.34
C THR A 441 -0.18 -14.81 2.83
N VAL A 442 -1.39 -14.67 2.31
CA VAL A 442 -1.69 -14.46 0.89
C VAL A 442 -1.68 -12.98 0.55
N TRP A 443 -0.96 -12.61 -0.50
CA TRP A 443 -0.85 -11.24 -0.99
C TRP A 443 -1.44 -11.13 -2.41
N PRO A 444 -2.45 -10.27 -2.63
CA PRO A 444 -3.09 -10.08 -3.94
C PRO A 444 -2.19 -9.45 -5.00
N TRP A 445 -1.37 -8.46 -4.64
CA TRP A 445 -0.58 -7.69 -5.61
C TRP A 445 0.40 -8.57 -6.41
N LEU A 446 0.90 -9.66 -5.81
CA LEU A 446 1.79 -10.62 -6.46
C LEU A 446 1.16 -11.33 -7.68
N LEU A 447 -0.17 -11.31 -7.81
CA LEU A 447 -0.84 -11.84 -9.00
C LEU A 447 -0.40 -11.14 -10.28
N GLY A 448 -0.05 -9.85 -10.22
CA GLY A 448 0.41 -9.16 -11.41
C GLY A 448 1.74 -9.71 -11.94
N ALA A 449 2.70 -9.99 -11.06
CA ALA A 449 3.94 -10.66 -11.45
C ALA A 449 3.68 -12.09 -11.99
N TYR A 450 2.75 -12.84 -11.37
CA TYR A 450 2.39 -14.17 -11.84
C TYR A 450 1.74 -14.17 -13.23
N VAL A 451 0.77 -13.28 -13.45
CA VAL A 451 0.07 -13.14 -14.74
C VAL A 451 1.04 -12.68 -15.82
N ASP A 452 1.93 -11.75 -15.53
CA ASP A 452 2.96 -11.32 -16.49
C ASP A 452 3.91 -12.46 -16.86
N GLY A 453 4.36 -13.24 -15.87
CA GLY A 453 5.16 -14.45 -16.12
C GLY A 453 4.43 -15.45 -17.01
N CYS A 454 3.14 -15.71 -16.75
CA CYS A 454 2.31 -16.56 -17.61
C CYS A 454 2.19 -15.99 -19.03
N LEU A 455 1.95 -14.68 -19.19
CA LEU A 455 1.84 -14.08 -20.51
C LEU A 455 3.15 -14.16 -21.31
N ASN A 456 4.29 -14.09 -20.64
CA ASN A 456 5.61 -14.17 -21.25
C ASN A 456 5.99 -15.61 -21.65
N TYR A 457 5.64 -16.61 -20.83
CA TYR A 457 6.19 -17.97 -20.98
C TYR A 457 5.15 -19.10 -21.03
N ASP A 458 3.93 -18.90 -20.56
CA ASP A 458 2.88 -19.94 -20.42
C ASP A 458 1.47 -19.37 -20.65
N LYS A 459 1.26 -18.77 -21.83
CA LYS A 459 -0.01 -18.12 -22.19
C LYS A 459 -1.24 -19.00 -21.98
N PRO A 460 -1.23 -20.32 -22.29
CA PRO A 460 -2.40 -21.18 -22.06
C PRO A 460 -2.87 -21.21 -20.60
N SER A 461 -1.95 -21.09 -19.65
CA SER A 461 -2.28 -21.14 -18.22
C SER A 461 -2.96 -19.88 -17.69
N VAL A 462 -2.94 -18.78 -18.44
CA VAL A 462 -3.65 -17.54 -18.10
C VAL A 462 -5.14 -17.81 -17.91
N GLU A 463 -5.74 -18.61 -18.79
CA GLU A 463 -7.18 -18.91 -18.71
C GLU A 463 -7.51 -19.71 -17.46
N SER A 464 -6.72 -20.74 -17.12
CA SER A 464 -6.90 -21.49 -15.87
C SER A 464 -6.75 -20.60 -14.63
N THR A 465 -5.81 -19.64 -14.67
CA THR A 465 -5.57 -18.69 -13.58
C THR A 465 -6.78 -17.81 -13.33
N ARG A 466 -7.50 -17.38 -14.39
CA ARG A 466 -8.73 -16.57 -14.26
C ARG A 466 -9.81 -17.27 -13.44
N TYR A 467 -10.00 -18.57 -13.64
CA TYR A 467 -10.97 -19.34 -12.86
C TYR A 467 -10.58 -19.42 -11.38
N VAL A 468 -9.29 -19.61 -11.10
CA VAL A 468 -8.79 -19.71 -9.72
C VAL A 468 -9.00 -18.39 -8.98
N ILE A 469 -8.63 -17.26 -9.58
CA ILE A 469 -8.69 -15.93 -8.93
C ILE A 469 -10.04 -15.22 -9.06
N ALA A 470 -11.05 -15.86 -9.67
CA ALA A 470 -12.39 -15.30 -9.83
C ALA A 470 -13.03 -14.81 -8.50
N PRO A 471 -12.83 -15.47 -7.34
CA PRO A 471 -13.33 -14.97 -6.07
C PRO A 471 -12.78 -13.59 -5.68
N LEU A 472 -11.47 -13.36 -5.87
CA LEU A 472 -10.86 -12.05 -5.62
C LEU A 472 -11.44 -10.97 -6.53
N PHE A 473 -11.62 -11.26 -7.82
CA PHE A 473 -12.22 -10.30 -8.74
C PHE A 473 -13.68 -10.02 -8.40
N THR A 474 -14.44 -11.03 -7.99
CA THR A 474 -15.83 -10.84 -7.52
C THR A 474 -15.86 -9.90 -6.31
N LEU A 475 -14.97 -10.13 -5.34
CA LEU A 475 -14.80 -9.24 -4.19
C LEU A 475 -14.42 -7.82 -4.61
N ALA A 476 -13.42 -7.67 -5.49
CA ALA A 476 -12.96 -6.39 -5.97
C ALA A 476 -14.09 -5.60 -6.64
N HIS A 477 -14.83 -6.20 -7.58
CA HIS A 477 -15.98 -5.53 -8.22
C HIS A 477 -17.06 -5.13 -7.21
N SER A 478 -17.35 -5.98 -6.23
CA SER A 478 -18.35 -5.67 -5.19
C SER A 478 -17.94 -4.52 -4.26
N LYS A 479 -16.64 -4.18 -4.21
CA LYS A 479 -16.06 -3.16 -3.34
C LYS A 479 -15.40 -2.02 -4.11
N ASN A 480 -15.73 -1.83 -5.39
CA ASN A 480 -15.10 -0.80 -6.25
C ASN A 480 -13.55 -0.85 -6.20
N TYR A 481 -13.00 -2.07 -6.26
CA TYR A 481 -11.57 -2.39 -6.17
C TYR A 481 -10.86 -1.98 -4.87
N ILE A 482 -11.62 -1.60 -3.83
CA ILE A 482 -11.13 -1.44 -2.46
C ILE A 482 -10.98 -2.84 -1.85
N ILE A 483 -9.74 -3.35 -1.88
CA ILE A 483 -9.43 -4.69 -1.41
C ILE A 483 -8.43 -4.67 -0.27
N ASN A 484 -8.54 -5.69 0.57
CA ASN A 484 -7.65 -5.89 1.70
C ASN A 484 -6.20 -6.09 1.25
N GLU A 485 -5.31 -5.73 2.15
CA GLU A 485 -3.86 -5.90 2.01
C GLU A 485 -3.47 -7.36 1.81
N VAL A 486 -4.01 -8.22 2.67
CA VAL A 486 -3.63 -9.62 2.79
C VAL A 486 -4.83 -10.50 3.13
N PHE A 487 -4.68 -11.81 2.92
CA PHE A 487 -5.66 -12.83 3.26
C PHE A 487 -4.96 -13.99 4.00
N ASP A 488 -5.71 -14.71 4.83
CA ASP A 488 -5.18 -15.92 5.46
C ASP A 488 -4.69 -16.95 4.41
N GLY A 489 -3.61 -17.66 4.76
CA GLY A 489 -2.98 -18.70 3.94
C GLY A 489 -3.92 -19.85 3.57
N GLU A 490 -4.87 -20.18 4.45
CA GLU A 490 -5.77 -21.33 4.30
C GLU A 490 -7.25 -20.94 4.20
N PRO A 491 -8.09 -21.77 3.53
CA PRO A 491 -9.54 -21.54 3.45
C PRO A 491 -10.17 -21.27 4.82
N PRO A 492 -11.08 -20.30 4.96
CA PRO A 492 -11.79 -19.60 3.88
C PRO A 492 -11.06 -18.37 3.32
N HIS A 493 -9.75 -18.21 3.58
CA HIS A 493 -8.98 -17.02 3.19
C HIS A 493 -9.61 -15.73 3.71
N THR A 494 -9.74 -15.63 5.04
CA THR A 494 -10.31 -14.44 5.68
C THR A 494 -9.49 -13.20 5.28
N PRO A 495 -10.13 -12.08 4.89
CA PRO A 495 -9.43 -10.82 4.63
C PRO A 495 -8.79 -10.28 5.92
N ARG A 496 -7.55 -9.81 5.82
CA ARG A 496 -6.71 -9.32 6.92
C ARG A 496 -5.94 -8.08 6.49
N GLY A 497 -5.11 -7.55 7.39
CA GLY A 497 -4.33 -6.34 7.15
C GLY A 497 -5.23 -5.14 6.88
N CYS A 498 -4.70 -4.15 6.16
CA CYS A 498 -5.44 -2.94 5.87
C CYS A 498 -6.67 -3.26 5.00
N VAL A 499 -7.72 -2.46 5.11
CA VAL A 499 -9.01 -2.73 4.42
C VAL A 499 -8.99 -2.31 2.95
N ALA A 500 -8.01 -1.49 2.58
CA ALA A 500 -7.84 -0.90 1.26
C ALA A 500 -6.36 -0.71 0.99
N GLN A 501 -5.76 -1.53 0.12
CA GLN A 501 -4.34 -1.43 -0.22
C GLN A 501 -4.08 -1.02 -1.67
N ALA A 502 -3.30 0.03 -1.86
CA ALA A 502 -3.06 0.68 -3.14
C ALA A 502 -2.39 -0.24 -4.16
N TRP A 503 -1.29 -0.93 -3.82
CA TRP A 503 -0.59 -1.80 -4.77
C TRP A 503 -1.42 -3.02 -5.21
N SER A 504 -2.29 -3.53 -4.35
CA SER A 504 -3.16 -4.66 -4.64
C SER A 504 -4.28 -4.19 -5.57
N THR A 505 -4.88 -3.03 -5.29
CA THR A 505 -5.81 -2.37 -6.21
C THR A 505 -5.16 -2.10 -7.58
N ALA A 506 -3.94 -1.58 -7.60
CA ALA A 506 -3.22 -1.25 -8.84
C ALA A 506 -2.95 -2.49 -9.69
N GLU A 507 -2.45 -3.56 -9.10
CA GLU A 507 -2.14 -4.78 -9.83
C GLU A 507 -3.41 -5.47 -10.33
N LEU A 508 -4.51 -5.46 -9.57
CA LEU A 508 -5.80 -6.00 -10.05
C LEU A 508 -6.38 -5.21 -11.23
N LEU A 509 -6.30 -3.88 -11.20
CA LEU A 509 -6.72 -3.06 -12.34
C LEU A 509 -5.85 -3.33 -13.56
N ARG A 510 -4.52 -3.38 -13.38
CA ARG A 510 -3.55 -3.62 -14.44
C ARG A 510 -3.76 -4.97 -15.13
N ILE A 511 -3.94 -6.05 -14.37
CA ILE A 511 -4.20 -7.36 -14.97
C ILE A 511 -5.61 -7.44 -15.57
N SER A 512 -6.62 -6.79 -14.99
CA SER A 512 -7.97 -6.73 -15.57
C SER A 512 -7.95 -6.14 -16.99
N GLU A 513 -7.24 -5.02 -17.15
CA GLU A 513 -7.03 -4.37 -18.45
C GLU A 513 -6.29 -5.31 -19.42
N LYS A 514 -5.12 -5.86 -19.02
CA LYS A 514 -4.34 -6.79 -19.85
C LYS A 514 -5.16 -8.00 -20.32
N LEU A 515 -5.92 -8.62 -19.42
CA LEU A 515 -6.72 -9.82 -19.72
C LEU A 515 -7.93 -9.51 -20.59
N SER A 516 -8.47 -8.28 -20.54
CA SER A 516 -9.55 -7.85 -21.43
C SER A 516 -9.11 -7.77 -22.89
N HIS A 517 -7.87 -7.34 -23.15
CA HIS A 517 -7.33 -7.18 -24.51
C HIS A 517 -6.99 -8.50 -25.22
N ILE A 518 -6.82 -9.59 -24.47
CA ILE A 518 -6.53 -10.93 -25.03
C ILE A 518 -7.79 -11.55 -25.67
N ASN A 519 -8.98 -11.18 -25.18
CA ASN A 519 -10.25 -11.69 -25.68
C ASN A 519 -10.79 -10.92 -26.89
N THR A 520 -10.13 -9.84 -27.31
CA THR A 520 -10.48 -9.11 -28.54
C THR A 520 -9.64 -9.67 -29.68
N PRO A 521 -10.23 -10.31 -30.71
CA PRO A 521 -9.46 -10.72 -31.89
C PRO A 521 -8.78 -9.48 -32.47
N GLN A 522 -7.45 -9.48 -32.56
CA GLN A 522 -6.74 -8.45 -33.31
C GLN A 522 -7.21 -8.56 -34.77
N SER A 523 -8.03 -7.61 -35.20
CA SER A 523 -8.34 -7.42 -36.61
C SER A 523 -7.07 -6.95 -37.30
N HIS A 524 -6.35 -7.88 -37.91
CA HIS A 524 -5.34 -7.58 -38.93
C HIS A 524 -6.02 -7.21 -40.25
#